data_AF-A0AAW4WW54-F1
#
_entry.id   AF-A0AAW4WW54-F1
#
_cell.length_a   1.000
_cell.length_b   1.000
_cell.length_c   1.000
_cell.angle_alpha   90.00
_cell.angle_beta   90.00
_cell.angle_gamma   90.00
#
_symmetry.space_group_name_H-M   'P 1'
#
loop_
_entity.id
_entity.type
_entity.pdbx_description
1 polymer ?
#
loop_
_entity_poly.entity_id
_entity_poly.type
_entity_poly.pdbx_seq_one_letter_code
_entity_poly.pdbx_strand_id
1 'polypeptide(L)'
;ADYAPHSPEEAFHPRFVEALQKQAHVEYLLDVLLFGETEETAVFIMDYGKDVIQLEQRMAELAAADAARTKNHYERHAAAP
;
A
#
# COMPACT_ATOMS: atom_id res chain seq x y z
N ALA A 1 5.55 -7.19 -12.49
CA ALA A 1 7.01 -7.02 -12.59
C ALA A 1 7.38 -5.79 -13.44
N ASP A 2 6.41 -5.17 -14.12
CA ASP A 2 6.64 -4.21 -15.23
C ASP A 2 7.23 -2.85 -14.85
N TYR A 3 7.52 -2.61 -13.57
CA TYR A 3 8.03 -1.32 -13.09
C TYR A 3 9.41 -1.41 -12.45
N ALA A 4 9.78 -2.57 -11.91
CA ALA A 4 11.08 -2.74 -11.27
C ALA A 4 12.15 -2.93 -12.35
N PRO A 5 13.34 -2.31 -12.20
CA PRO A 5 14.45 -2.55 -13.11
C PRO A 5 14.90 -4.01 -12.99
N HIS A 6 15.18 -4.63 -14.13
CA HIS A 6 15.63 -6.03 -14.22
C HIS A 6 17.15 -6.13 -14.36
N SER A 7 17.82 -5.02 -14.65
CA SER A 7 19.27 -4.89 -14.71
C SER A 7 19.72 -3.49 -14.23
N PRO A 8 20.94 -3.35 -13.70
CA PRO A 8 21.43 -2.06 -13.19
C PRO A 8 21.68 -1.01 -14.28
N GLU A 9 21.81 -1.41 -15.54
CA GLU A 9 21.97 -0.51 -16.69
C GLU A 9 20.61 0.03 -17.24
N GLU A 10 19.49 -0.52 -16.77
CA GLU A 10 18.16 -0.14 -17.23
C GLU A 10 17.72 1.20 -16.63
N ALA A 11 17.18 2.09 -17.46
CA ALA A 11 16.59 3.34 -16.98
C ALA A 11 15.40 3.06 -16.08
N PHE A 12 15.39 3.65 -14.88
CA PHE A 12 14.34 3.39 -13.91
C PHE A 12 13.00 3.96 -14.38
N HIS A 13 11.97 3.11 -14.29
CA HIS A 13 10.61 3.53 -14.57
C HIS A 13 10.19 4.64 -13.58
N PRO A 14 9.52 5.72 -14.02
CA PRO A 14 9.12 6.82 -13.12
C PRO A 14 8.34 6.36 -11.89
N ARG A 15 7.43 5.38 -12.03
CA ARG A 15 6.69 4.79 -10.89
C ARG A 15 7.57 4.03 -9.89
N PHE A 16 8.68 3.47 -10.33
CA PHE A 16 9.62 2.80 -9.43
C PHE A 16 10.42 3.82 -8.63
N VAL A 17 10.87 4.89 -9.28
CA VAL A 17 11.50 6.03 -8.59
C VAL A 17 10.54 6.67 -7.59
N GLU A 18 9.27 6.86 -7.99
CA GLU A 18 8.22 7.35 -7.10
C GLU A 18 8.00 6.43 -5.89
N ALA A 19 7.98 5.11 -6.10
CA ALA A 19 7.84 4.14 -5.01
C ALA A 19 9.02 4.20 -4.02
N LEU A 20 10.27 4.35 -4.51
CA LEU A 20 11.45 4.51 -3.67
C LEU A 20 11.39 5.80 -2.84
N GLN A 21 11.00 6.92 -3.45
CA GLN A 21 10.82 8.19 -2.75
C GLN A 21 9.72 8.09 -1.69
N LYS A 22 8.61 7.41 -2.01
CA LYS A 22 7.52 7.17 -1.08
C LYS A 22 7.92 6.25 0.07
N GLN A 23 8.83 5.29 -0.14
CA GLN A 23 9.32 4.42 0.93
C GLN A 23 10.02 5.24 2.02
N ALA A 24 11.01 6.05 1.65
CA ALA A 24 11.73 6.90 2.62
C ALA A 24 10.78 7.90 3.31
N HIS A 25 9.79 8.41 2.60
CA HIS A 25 8.77 9.28 3.19
C HIS A 25 7.91 8.54 4.22
N VAL A 26 7.43 7.33 3.90
CA VAL A 26 6.65 6.52 4.84
C VAL A 26 7.48 6.14 6.07
N GLU A 27 8.76 5.79 5.90
CA GLU A 27 9.66 5.52 7.03
C GLU A 27 9.77 6.73 7.98
N TYR A 28 9.94 7.95 7.44
CA TYR A 28 9.93 9.17 8.25
C TYR A 28 8.60 9.37 8.99
N LEU A 29 7.47 9.17 8.33
CA LEU A 29 6.15 9.33 8.97
C LEU A 29 5.94 8.30 10.10
N LEU A 30 6.45 7.08 9.93
CA LEU A 30 6.44 6.07 10.98
C LEU A 30 7.34 6.45 12.16
N ASP A 31 8.52 7.03 11.90
CA ASP A 31 9.40 7.50 12.97
C ASP A 31 8.74 8.62 13.79
N VAL A 32 8.03 9.55 13.15
CA VAL A 32 7.25 10.59 13.85
C VAL A 32 6.15 9.95 14.72
N LEU A 33 5.45 8.94 14.22
CA LEU A 33 4.41 8.26 15.00
C LEU A 33 4.96 7.45 16.19
N LEU A 34 6.14 6.85 16.05
CA LEU A 34 6.71 5.94 17.04
C LEU A 34 7.58 6.66 18.09
N PHE A 35 8.25 7.72 17.67
CA PHE A 35 9.28 8.39 18.46
C PHE A 35 9.13 9.92 18.53
N GLY A 36 8.20 10.51 17.77
CA GLY A 36 7.96 11.95 17.77
C GLY A 36 7.33 12.45 19.07
N GLU A 37 7.41 13.75 19.29
CA GLU A 37 6.77 14.36 20.45
C GLU A 37 5.24 14.34 20.30
N THR A 38 4.52 14.51 21.42
CA THR A 38 3.04 14.52 21.41
C THR A 38 2.48 15.57 20.46
N GLU A 39 3.12 16.73 20.36
CA GLU A 39 2.70 17.80 19.45
C GLU A 39 2.91 17.42 17.98
N GLU A 40 4.09 16.88 17.63
CA GLU A 40 4.39 16.42 16.28
C GLU A 40 3.45 15.28 15.84
N THR A 41 3.18 14.34 16.75
CA THR A 41 2.23 13.24 16.53
C THR A 41 0.80 13.76 16.33
N ALA A 42 0.38 14.78 17.09
CA ALA A 42 -0.96 15.37 16.96
C ALA A 42 -1.13 16.08 15.62
N VAL A 43 -0.13 16.84 15.18
CA VAL A 43 -0.12 17.48 13.85
C VAL A 43 -0.16 16.43 12.76
N PHE A 44 0.67 15.39 12.86
CA PHE A 44 0.67 14.28 11.92
C PHE A 44 -0.71 13.61 11.80
N ILE A 45 -1.37 13.30 12.94
CA ILE A 45 -2.71 12.69 12.93
C ILE A 45 -3.74 13.63 12.31
N MET A 46 -3.65 14.93 12.57
CA MET A 46 -4.56 15.92 11.98
C MET A 46 -4.40 16.01 10.45
N ASP A 47 -3.16 16.02 9.96
CA ASP A 47 -2.86 16.19 8.55
C ASP A 47 -3.13 14.90 7.74
N TYR A 48 -2.81 13.73 8.30
CA TYR A 48 -2.83 12.46 7.57
C TYR A 48 -3.90 11.46 8.04
N GLY A 49 -4.55 11.67 9.18
CA GLY A 49 -5.45 10.68 9.78
C GLY A 49 -6.62 10.29 8.89
N LYS A 50 -7.18 11.24 8.13
CA LYS A 50 -8.26 10.96 7.18
C LYS A 50 -7.78 10.09 6.02
N ASP A 51 -6.58 10.33 5.51
CA ASP A 51 -6.02 9.61 4.38
C ASP A 51 -5.70 8.16 4.76
N VAL A 52 -5.22 7.95 5.99
CA VAL A 52 -5.01 6.60 6.55
C VAL A 52 -6.32 5.82 6.62
N ILE A 53 -7.40 6.42 7.14
CA ILE A 53 -8.72 5.77 7.21
C ILE A 53 -9.24 5.38 5.81
N GLN A 54 -9.08 6.27 4.83
CA GLN A 54 -9.48 5.97 3.45
C GLN A 54 -8.62 4.87 2.83
N LEU A 55 -7.33 4.83 3.14
CA LEU A 55 -6.42 3.80 2.68
C LEU A 55 -6.79 2.43 3.26
N GLU A 56 -7.08 2.37 4.57
CA GLU A 56 -7.53 1.15 5.25
C GLU A 56 -8.83 0.61 4.62
N GLN A 57 -9.79 1.48 4.33
CA GLN A 57 -11.05 1.10 3.67
C GLN A 57 -10.80 0.48 2.29
N ARG A 58 -9.99 1.15 1.47
CA ARG A 58 -9.65 0.65 0.12
C ARG A 58 -8.88 -0.67 0.18
N MET A 59 -8.01 -0.85 1.17
CA MET A 59 -7.31 -2.12 1.40
C MET A 59 -8.27 -3.25 1.77
N ALA A 60 -9.23 -2.99 2.66
CA ALA A 60 -10.25 -3.97 3.04
C ALA A 60 -11.13 -4.37 1.85
N GLU A 61 -11.54 -3.41 1.02
CA GLU A 61 -12.30 -3.67 -0.21
C GLU A 61 -11.52 -4.55 -1.20
N LEU A 62 -10.23 -4.25 -1.40
CA LEU A 62 -9.37 -5.04 -2.29
C LEU A 62 -9.21 -6.48 -1.77
N ALA A 63 -8.95 -6.64 -0.47
CA ALA A 63 -8.84 -7.95 0.16
C ALA A 63 -10.16 -8.76 0.05
N ALA A 64 -11.30 -8.10 0.23
CA ALA A 64 -12.61 -8.73 0.06
C ALA A 64 -12.86 -9.16 -1.39
N ALA A 65 -12.47 -8.33 -2.38
CA ALA A 65 -12.59 -8.66 -3.79
C ALA A 65 -11.72 -9.87 -4.18
N ASP A 66 -10.48 -9.96 -3.67
CA ASP A 66 -9.59 -11.09 -3.91
C ASP A 66 -10.13 -12.39 -3.28
N ALA A 67 -10.66 -12.31 -2.06
CA ALA A 67 -11.30 -13.44 -1.39
C ALA A 67 -12.54 -13.92 -2.17
N ALA A 68 -13.39 -13.00 -2.63
CA ALA A 68 -14.56 -13.32 -3.43
C ALA A 68 -14.18 -13.94 -4.78
N ARG A 69 -13.16 -13.43 -5.45
CA ARG A 69 -12.64 -14.00 -6.71
C ARG A 69 -12.16 -15.44 -6.51
N THR A 70 -11.45 -15.69 -5.41
CA THR A 70 -10.93 -17.03 -5.07
C THR A 70 -12.07 -18.02 -4.80
N LYS A 71 -13.10 -17.60 -4.06
CA LYS A 71 -14.29 -18.41 -3.78
C LYS A 71 -15.05 -18.79 -5.06
N ASN A 72 -15.30 -17.81 -5.94
CA ASN A 72 -15.96 -18.04 -7.23
C ASN A 72 -15.18 -19.02 -8.12
N HIS A 73 -13.85 -18.98 -8.10
CA HIS A 73 -13.02 -19.91 -8.83
C HIS A 73 -13.20 -21.35 -8.30
N TYR A 74 -13.16 -21.53 -6.98
CA TYR A 74 -13.40 -22.84 -6.36
C TYR A 74 -14.79 -23.40 -6.66
N GLU A 75 -15.84 -22.58 -6.56
CA GLU A 75 -17.22 -23.00 -6.85
C GLU A 75 -17.42 -23.40 -8.32
N ARG A 76 -16.78 -22.71 -9.27
CA ARG A 76 -16.82 -23.09 -10.70
C ARG A 76 -16.10 -24.40 -10.99
N HIS A 77 -14.98 -24.68 -10.33
CA HIS A 77 -14.25 -25.95 -10.48
C HIS A 77 -14.96 -27.11 -9.78
N ALA A 78 -15.66 -26.87 -8.67
CA ALA A 78 -16.46 -27.89 -7.98
C ALA A 78 -17.79 -28.20 -8.69
N ALA A 79 -18.31 -27.29 -9.53
CA ALA A 79 -19.57 -27.44 -10.24
C ALA A 79 -19.44 -28.01 -11.67
N ALA A 80 -18.22 -28.31 -12.15
CA ALA A 80 -17.99 -29.02 -13.40
C ALA A 80 -17.84 -30.53 -13.14
N PRO A 81 -18.64 -31.41 -13.80
CA PRO A 81 -18.57 -32.87 -13.63
C PRO A 81 -17.34 -33.51 -14.28
#